data_AF-A0A660VH55-F1
#
_entry.id   AF-A0A660VH55-F1
#
_cell.length_a   1.000
_cell.length_b   1.000
_cell.length_c   1.000
_cell.angle_alpha   90.00
_cell.angle_beta   90.00
_cell.angle_gamma   90.00
#
_symmetry.space_group_name_H-M   'P 1'
#
loop_
_entity.id
_entity.type
_entity.pdbx_description
1 polymer ?
#
loop_
_entity_poly.entity_id
_entity_poly.type
_entity_poly.pdbx_seq_one_letter_code
_entity_poly.pdbx_strand_id
1 'polypeptide(L)'
;MLRWLLVGVATLAFGVCSSFADEEESEEALTDAQKVAKVFARMKKLKKMTSFLNLLNGLYLSKEQMEKIVAINEEYKAKYEEWAKKNLQRIKEWERTLKEWVEALKRGELPRDLMRKAGRVGHMWGVAKRNILNKVRSNYKERLEAVLTDAQKEVIRTFKPCVTPPRDLRDPIRAGQANAGGHSARLLVRLRRLPPHIFWHRLDKIVDHHITGYSKAHPMTEEEKAAERKRLREMLVKVYRMDDVDFEMQKNKLAKELKVRDKAHIIHDEIKRLHQELQKWQKKAMPGNHSSVVRWFLNPEIVIPVLKERIARMEQNRASNEEKQASSGCERR
;
A
#
# COMPACT_ATOMS: atom_id res chain seq x y z
N MET A 1 50.06 -47.92 9.00
CA MET A 1 48.99 -48.53 8.18
C MET A 1 47.99 -47.41 7.82
N LEU A 2 48.26 -46.53 6.84
CA LEU A 2 47.99 -46.64 5.41
C LEU A 2 46.76 -47.46 4.96
N ARG A 3 45.67 -46.76 4.62
CA ARG A 3 44.85 -46.83 3.37
C ARG A 3 43.67 -45.85 3.54
N TRP A 4 43.60 -44.66 2.90
CA TRP A 4 43.32 -44.34 1.47
C TRP A 4 42.07 -45.08 0.94
N LEU A 5 41.12 -44.51 0.17
CA LEU A 5 40.73 -43.17 -0.32
C LEU A 5 39.47 -43.38 -1.22
N LEU A 6 38.82 -42.27 -1.64
CA LEU A 6 37.97 -42.06 -2.84
C LEU A 6 36.42 -42.20 -2.68
N VAL A 7 35.66 -41.09 -2.73
CA VAL A 7 35.16 -40.31 -3.91
C VAL A 7 33.96 -41.03 -4.55
N GLY A 8 32.80 -40.42 -4.86
CA GLY A 8 32.30 -39.04 -4.88
C GLY A 8 30.97 -39.01 -5.65
N VAL A 9 30.48 -37.79 -5.93
CA VAL A 9 29.37 -37.41 -6.86
C VAL A 9 27.95 -37.59 -6.28
N ALA A 10 27.33 -36.57 -5.70
CA ALA A 10 26.63 -35.42 -6.32
C ALA A 10 25.31 -35.78 -7.03
N THR A 11 24.20 -35.36 -6.42
CA THR A 11 23.04 -34.89 -7.19
C THR A 11 22.36 -33.74 -6.45
N LEU A 12 22.40 -32.60 -7.14
CA LEU A 12 21.60 -31.40 -6.95
C LEU A 12 20.12 -31.74 -6.68
N ALA A 13 19.61 -31.30 -5.53
CA ALA A 13 18.21 -30.99 -5.37
C ALA A 13 18.13 -29.61 -4.72
N PHE A 14 17.54 -28.69 -5.47
CA PHE A 14 17.31 -27.30 -5.15
C PHE A 14 16.95 -27.08 -3.68
N GLY A 15 17.74 -26.24 -3.01
CA GLY A 15 17.46 -25.74 -1.66
C GLY A 15 16.15 -24.95 -1.65
N VAL A 16 15.08 -25.64 -1.30
CA VAL A 16 13.77 -25.07 -0.98
C VAL A 16 13.84 -24.54 0.46
N CYS A 17 13.54 -23.25 0.61
CA CYS A 17 13.06 -22.61 1.85
C CYS A 17 13.92 -22.75 3.12
N SER A 18 15.00 -21.98 3.25
CA SER A 18 15.66 -21.76 4.55
C SER A 18 15.59 -20.30 5.02
N SER A 19 14.39 -19.69 4.95
CA SER A 19 14.10 -18.43 5.65
C SER A 19 12.84 -18.48 6.53
N PHE A 20 12.37 -19.69 6.85
CA PHE A 20 11.16 -19.95 7.65
C PHE A 20 11.41 -20.87 8.86
N ALA A 21 12.67 -21.01 9.29
CA ALA A 21 12.96 -21.61 10.60
C ALA A 21 12.70 -20.54 11.69
N ASP A 22 11.43 -20.23 11.94
CA ASP A 22 11.03 -19.68 13.23
C ASP A 22 11.05 -20.86 14.22
N GLU A 23 11.75 -20.69 15.34
CA GLU A 23 11.98 -21.66 16.42
C GLU A 23 10.71 -22.46 16.76
N GLU A 24 10.77 -23.78 16.56
CA GLU A 24 9.81 -24.75 17.13
C GLU A 24 10.00 -24.80 18.65
N GLU A 25 9.64 -23.73 19.37
CA GLU A 25 9.26 -23.87 20.77
C GLU A 25 8.06 -24.82 20.84
N SER A 26 8.16 -25.89 21.63
CA SER A 26 7.15 -26.96 21.70
C SER A 26 5.74 -26.39 21.88
N GLU A 27 4.94 -26.47 20.80
CA GLU A 27 3.56 -25.95 20.76
C GLU A 27 2.62 -26.69 21.76
N GLU A 28 3.10 -27.77 22.38
CA GLU A 28 2.38 -28.57 23.38
C GLU A 28 2.08 -27.81 24.69
N ALA A 29 2.90 -26.82 25.07
CA ALA A 29 2.71 -26.07 26.32
C ALA A 29 1.77 -24.84 26.19
N LEU A 30 1.23 -24.57 24.99
CA LEU A 30 0.42 -23.38 24.72
C LEU A 30 -1.07 -23.69 24.77
N THR A 31 -1.83 -22.80 25.40
CA THR A 31 -3.30 -22.78 25.29
C THR A 31 -3.73 -22.54 23.84
N ASP A 32 -4.93 -22.98 23.48
CA ASP A 32 -5.49 -22.75 22.14
C ASP A 32 -5.58 -21.27 21.79
N ALA A 33 -5.87 -20.40 22.76
CA ALA A 33 -5.86 -18.95 22.57
C ALA A 33 -4.47 -18.42 22.18
N GLN A 34 -3.40 -18.93 22.79
CA GLN A 34 -2.02 -18.55 22.44
C GLN A 34 -1.60 -19.11 21.08
N LYS A 35 -2.03 -20.33 20.74
CA LYS A 35 -1.83 -20.92 19.41
C LYS A 35 -2.51 -20.08 18.33
N VAL A 36 -3.76 -19.68 18.55
CA VAL A 36 -4.50 -18.76 17.65
C VAL A 36 -3.80 -17.41 17.53
N ALA A 37 -3.29 -16.84 18.62
CA ALA A 37 -2.53 -15.58 18.57
C ALA A 37 -1.24 -15.71 17.72
N LYS A 38 -0.49 -16.81 17.87
CA LYS A 38 0.67 -17.13 17.02
C LYS A 38 0.25 -17.28 15.54
N VAL A 39 -0.84 -17.99 15.26
CA VAL A 39 -1.40 -18.13 13.90
C VAL A 39 -1.76 -16.76 13.31
N PHE A 40 -2.46 -15.89 14.05
CA PHE A 40 -2.80 -14.55 13.56
C PHE A 40 -1.57 -13.67 13.33
N ALA A 41 -0.52 -13.79 14.14
CA ALA A 41 0.75 -13.11 13.89
C ALA A 41 1.39 -13.59 12.57
N ARG A 42 1.41 -14.90 12.31
CA ARG A 42 1.89 -15.49 11.04
C ARG A 42 1.03 -15.02 9.85
N MET A 43 -0.29 -15.07 9.96
CA MET A 43 -1.21 -14.58 8.91
C MET A 43 -0.98 -13.10 8.58
N LYS A 44 -0.70 -12.27 9.59
CA LYS A 44 -0.39 -10.85 9.38
C LYS A 44 0.92 -10.65 8.62
N LYS A 45 1.95 -11.48 8.89
CA LYS A 45 3.23 -11.49 8.14
C LYS A 45 2.98 -11.89 6.68
N LEU A 46 2.25 -12.98 6.45
CA LEU A 46 1.87 -13.45 5.12
C LEU A 46 1.09 -12.38 4.33
N LYS A 47 0.06 -11.76 4.93
CA LYS A 47 -0.71 -10.69 4.29
C LYS A 47 0.16 -9.52 3.83
N LYS A 48 1.14 -9.11 4.63
CA LYS A 48 2.10 -8.05 4.25
C LYS A 48 2.98 -8.50 3.09
N MET A 49 3.48 -9.73 3.12
CA MET A 49 4.32 -10.31 2.08
C MET A 49 3.56 -10.43 0.75
N THR A 50 2.33 -10.96 0.77
CA THR A 50 1.46 -11.03 -0.41
C THR A 50 1.20 -9.64 -0.98
N SER A 51 0.91 -8.65 -0.13
CA SER A 51 0.71 -7.27 -0.60
C SER A 51 1.97 -6.69 -1.25
N PHE A 52 3.15 -6.96 -0.68
CA PHE A 52 4.43 -6.54 -1.26
C PHE A 52 4.72 -7.23 -2.59
N LEU A 53 4.49 -8.55 -2.68
CA LEU A 53 4.64 -9.30 -3.93
C LEU A 53 3.68 -8.81 -5.01
N ASN A 54 2.44 -8.48 -4.67
CA ASN A 54 1.48 -7.89 -5.61
C ASN A 54 1.98 -6.54 -6.15
N LEU A 55 2.52 -5.68 -5.28
CA LEU A 55 3.15 -4.42 -5.70
C LEU A 55 4.37 -4.68 -6.60
N LEU A 56 5.27 -5.58 -6.17
CA LEU A 56 6.48 -5.92 -6.90
C LEU A 56 6.18 -6.53 -8.27
N ASN A 57 5.12 -7.33 -8.40
CA ASN A 57 4.70 -7.90 -9.68
C ASN A 57 4.09 -6.86 -10.62
N GLY A 58 3.43 -5.83 -10.07
CA GLY A 58 2.97 -4.66 -10.82
C GLY A 58 4.06 -3.63 -11.12
N LEU A 59 5.28 -3.83 -10.60
CA LEU A 59 6.44 -2.97 -10.82
C LEU A 59 7.49 -3.73 -11.61
N TYR A 60 7.79 -3.27 -12.82
CA TYR A 60 8.98 -3.76 -13.51
C TYR A 60 10.21 -3.12 -12.87
N LEU A 61 11.02 -3.90 -12.15
CA LEU A 61 12.31 -3.47 -11.60
C LEU A 61 13.45 -4.16 -12.37
N SER A 62 14.48 -3.41 -12.73
CA SER A 62 15.70 -3.99 -13.30
C SER A 62 16.49 -4.76 -12.24
N LYS A 63 17.37 -5.67 -12.67
CA LYS A 63 18.30 -6.39 -11.77
C LYS A 63 19.09 -5.41 -10.89
N GLU A 64 19.66 -4.38 -11.52
CA GLU A 64 20.43 -3.33 -10.85
C GLU A 64 19.59 -2.56 -9.82
N GLN A 65 18.33 -2.24 -10.13
CA GLN A 65 17.42 -1.60 -9.16
C GLN A 65 17.17 -2.50 -7.95
N MET A 66 16.95 -3.80 -8.18
CA MET A 66 16.73 -4.77 -7.09
C MET A 66 17.98 -4.92 -6.21
N GLU A 67 19.17 -5.03 -6.82
CA GLU A 67 20.45 -5.11 -6.09
C GLU A 67 20.67 -3.85 -5.21
N LYS A 68 20.44 -2.65 -5.76
CA LYS A 68 20.51 -1.39 -5.01
C LYS A 68 19.54 -1.35 -3.83
N ILE A 69 18.30 -1.80 -4.03
CA ILE A 69 17.30 -1.85 -2.94
C ILE A 69 17.70 -2.87 -1.86
N VAL A 70 18.24 -4.03 -2.25
CA VAL A 70 18.75 -5.03 -1.30
C VAL A 70 19.89 -4.45 -0.47
N ALA A 71 20.88 -3.82 -1.09
CA ALA A 71 22.01 -3.20 -0.39
C ALA A 71 21.55 -2.14 0.63
N ILE A 72 20.57 -1.30 0.25
CA ILE A 72 19.98 -0.31 1.18
C ILE A 72 19.30 -0.99 2.38
N ASN A 73 18.59 -2.10 2.16
CA ASN A 73 17.94 -2.83 3.24
C ASN A 73 18.94 -3.55 4.16
N GLU A 74 20.02 -4.09 3.62
CA GLU A 74 21.10 -4.70 4.40
C GLU A 74 21.79 -3.66 5.29
N GLU A 75 22.11 -2.48 4.75
CA GLU A 75 22.67 -1.37 5.54
C GLU A 75 21.70 -0.90 6.65
N TYR A 76 20.41 -0.77 6.32
CA TYR A 76 19.38 -0.43 7.30
C TYR A 76 19.26 -1.50 8.40
N LYS A 77 19.29 -2.78 8.03
CA LYS A 77 19.27 -3.91 8.96
C LYS A 77 20.48 -3.86 9.90
N ALA A 78 21.68 -3.66 9.36
CA ALA A 78 22.91 -3.57 10.16
C ALA A 78 22.87 -2.41 11.16
N LYS A 79 22.42 -1.21 10.74
CA LYS A 79 22.27 -0.06 11.68
C LYS A 79 21.22 -0.32 12.75
N TYR A 80 20.13 -1.01 12.40
CA TYR A 80 19.11 -1.38 13.38
C TYR A 80 19.65 -2.40 14.39
N GLU A 81 20.40 -3.42 13.94
CA GLU A 81 21.01 -4.41 14.81
C GLU A 81 22.07 -3.79 15.74
N GLU A 82 22.90 -2.88 15.23
CA GLU A 82 23.86 -2.14 16.05
C GLU A 82 23.14 -1.31 17.13
N TRP A 83 22.09 -0.59 16.73
CA TRP A 83 21.27 0.17 17.68
C TRP A 83 20.62 -0.77 18.71
N ALA A 84 20.04 -1.89 18.28
CA ALA A 84 19.42 -2.87 19.15
C ALA A 84 20.43 -3.42 20.16
N LYS A 85 21.64 -3.79 19.72
CA LYS A 85 22.73 -4.25 20.60
C LYS A 85 23.09 -3.21 21.66
N LYS A 86 23.30 -1.95 21.25
CA LYS A 86 23.64 -0.85 22.18
C LYS A 86 22.54 -0.54 23.19
N ASN A 87 21.28 -0.85 22.86
CA ASN A 87 20.12 -0.44 23.65
C ASN A 87 19.41 -1.60 24.35
N LEU A 88 19.80 -2.85 24.09
CA LEU A 88 19.12 -4.04 24.60
C LEU A 88 18.99 -4.03 26.11
N GLN A 89 20.08 -3.74 26.82
CA GLN A 89 20.08 -3.72 28.28
C GLN A 89 19.14 -2.65 28.84
N ARG A 90 19.20 -1.44 28.28
CA ARG A 90 18.29 -0.35 28.63
C ARG A 90 16.83 -0.68 28.35
N ILE A 91 16.54 -1.37 27.25
CA ILE A 91 15.18 -1.82 26.90
C ILE A 91 14.69 -2.87 27.90
N LYS A 92 15.56 -3.82 28.31
CA LYS A 92 15.24 -4.80 29.36
C LYS A 92 14.92 -4.14 30.69
N GLU A 93 15.66 -3.10 31.07
CA GLU A 93 15.38 -2.31 32.27
C GLU A 93 14.04 -1.58 32.20
N TRP A 94 13.70 -1.03 31.03
CA TRP A 94 12.41 -0.38 30.80
C TRP A 94 11.26 -1.39 30.90
N GLU A 95 11.42 -2.58 30.30
CA GLU A 95 10.45 -3.66 30.41
C GLU A 95 10.25 -4.08 31.87
N ARG A 96 11.34 -4.26 32.64
CA ARG A 96 11.28 -4.57 34.07
C ARG A 96 10.51 -3.50 34.86
N THR A 97 10.82 -2.22 34.62
CA THR A 97 10.14 -1.09 35.27
C THR A 97 8.63 -1.11 34.99
N LEU A 98 8.23 -1.41 33.75
CA LEU A 98 6.81 -1.51 33.38
C LEU A 98 6.13 -2.75 33.98
N LYS A 99 6.83 -3.89 34.07
CA LYS A 99 6.33 -5.08 34.77
C LYS A 99 6.06 -4.78 36.25
N GLU A 100 7.03 -4.17 36.94
CA GLU A 100 6.88 -3.75 38.33
C GLU A 100 5.70 -2.78 38.49
N TRP A 101 5.53 -1.84 37.56
CA TRP A 101 4.42 -0.89 37.58
C TRP A 101 3.06 -1.57 37.38
N VAL A 102 2.96 -2.54 36.45
CA VAL A 102 1.74 -3.33 36.24
C VAL A 102 1.37 -4.10 37.51
N GLU A 103 2.35 -4.70 38.20
CA GLU A 103 2.08 -5.42 39.45
C GLU A 103 1.64 -4.49 40.59
N ALA A 104 2.22 -3.29 40.70
CA ALA A 104 1.74 -2.29 41.65
C ALA A 104 0.28 -1.87 41.37
N LEU A 105 -0.07 -1.65 40.10
CA LEU A 105 -1.44 -1.32 39.69
C LEU A 105 -2.42 -2.46 40.00
N LYS A 106 -2.03 -3.73 39.81
CA LYS A 106 -2.86 -4.89 40.19
C LYS A 106 -3.14 -4.93 41.69
N ARG A 107 -2.20 -4.47 42.52
CA ARG A 107 -2.37 -4.35 43.97
C ARG A 107 -3.11 -3.08 44.41
N GLY A 108 -3.48 -2.20 43.47
CA GLY A 108 -4.09 -0.89 43.78
C GLY A 108 -3.12 0.12 44.39
N GLU A 109 -1.82 -0.13 44.31
CA GLU A 109 -0.77 0.72 44.89
C GLU A 109 -0.30 1.76 43.87
N LEU A 110 -0.06 2.99 44.33
CA LEU A 110 0.51 4.08 43.52
C LEU A 110 1.84 4.60 44.11
N PRO A 111 2.89 3.76 44.16
CA PRO A 111 4.19 4.17 44.66
C PRO A 111 4.78 5.28 43.79
N ARG A 112 4.98 6.47 44.38
CA ARG A 112 5.36 7.70 43.66
C ARG A 112 6.66 7.55 42.87
N ASP A 113 7.65 6.85 43.40
CA ASP A 113 8.94 6.66 42.74
C ASP A 113 8.83 5.76 41.50
N LEU A 114 8.06 4.67 41.61
CA LEU A 114 7.83 3.77 40.49
C LEU A 114 6.95 4.42 39.42
N MET A 115 5.92 5.19 39.82
CA MET A 115 5.10 5.98 38.92
C MET A 115 5.96 6.97 38.11
N ARG A 116 6.91 7.66 38.75
CA ARG A 116 7.86 8.56 38.06
C ARG A 116 8.79 7.81 37.11
N LYS A 117 9.31 6.64 37.51
CA LYS A 117 10.13 5.77 36.64
C LYS A 117 9.34 5.28 35.43
N ALA A 118 8.12 4.77 35.63
CA ALA A 118 7.22 4.31 34.57
C ALA A 118 6.84 5.46 33.62
N GLY A 119 6.55 6.65 34.15
CA GLY A 119 6.29 7.85 33.34
C GLY A 119 7.50 8.24 32.47
N ARG A 120 8.72 8.18 33.03
CA ARG A 120 9.95 8.38 32.25
C ARG A 120 10.13 7.32 31.16
N VAL A 121 9.87 6.05 31.46
CA VAL A 121 9.91 4.98 30.46
C VAL A 121 8.88 5.23 29.36
N GLY A 122 7.65 5.62 29.70
CA GLY A 122 6.61 5.97 28.72
C GLY A 122 7.03 7.11 27.80
N HIS A 123 7.63 8.17 28.36
CA HIS A 123 8.18 9.28 27.59
C HIS A 123 9.33 8.83 26.69
N MET A 124 10.32 8.11 27.24
CA MET A 124 11.47 7.61 26.49
C MET A 124 11.07 6.64 25.39
N TRP A 125 10.10 5.77 25.61
CA TRP A 125 9.52 4.90 24.59
C TRP A 125 8.90 5.72 23.46
N GLY A 126 8.10 6.73 23.82
CA GLY A 126 7.52 7.67 22.87
C GLY A 126 8.56 8.43 22.05
N VAL A 127 9.67 8.85 22.67
CA VAL A 127 10.79 9.55 22.03
C VAL A 127 11.64 8.60 21.18
N ALA A 128 12.01 7.42 21.69
CA ALA A 128 12.81 6.43 20.97
C ALA A 128 12.10 5.95 19.70
N LYS A 129 10.80 5.62 19.82
CA LYS A 129 9.97 5.22 18.68
C LYS A 129 9.82 6.36 17.66
N ARG A 130 9.67 7.61 18.12
CA ARG A 130 9.48 8.76 17.23
C ARG A 130 10.76 9.28 16.60
N ASN A 131 11.85 9.37 17.35
CA ASN A 131 13.06 10.07 16.92
C ASN A 131 14.12 9.13 16.39
N ILE A 132 14.30 7.93 16.93
CA ILE A 132 15.40 7.07 16.48
C ILE A 132 14.95 6.26 15.28
N LEU A 133 13.86 5.50 15.41
CA LEU A 133 13.40 4.64 14.32
C LEU A 133 12.95 5.45 13.11
N ASN A 134 12.22 6.55 13.30
CA ASN A 134 11.78 7.34 12.15
C ASN A 134 12.88 8.19 11.53
N LYS A 135 13.85 8.70 12.30
CA LYS A 135 14.98 9.47 11.73
C LYS A 135 15.94 8.57 10.96
N VAL A 136 16.22 7.37 11.50
CA VAL A 136 17.00 6.38 10.76
C VAL A 136 16.27 5.99 9.47
N ARG A 137 14.95 5.74 9.53
CA ARG A 137 14.15 5.45 8.33
C ARG A 137 14.11 6.62 7.33
N SER A 138 14.03 7.86 7.78
CA SER A 138 13.99 9.02 6.88
C SER A 138 15.28 9.19 6.10
N ASN A 139 16.44 8.85 6.68
CA ASN A 139 17.74 8.97 6.00
C ASN A 139 17.87 8.05 4.77
N TYR A 140 17.05 6.99 4.68
CA TYR A 140 17.02 6.09 3.53
C TYR A 140 15.99 6.47 2.48
N LYS A 141 15.14 7.48 2.74
CA LYS A 141 14.07 7.89 1.84
C LYS A 141 14.61 8.33 0.48
N GLU A 142 15.50 9.33 0.47
CA GLU A 142 16.04 9.90 -0.76
C GLU A 142 16.82 8.86 -1.56
N ARG A 143 17.60 8.03 -0.86
CA ARG A 143 18.36 6.92 -1.48
C ARG A 143 17.44 5.89 -2.13
N LEU A 144 16.34 5.49 -1.49
CA LEU A 144 15.37 4.57 -2.11
C LEU A 144 14.61 5.22 -3.26
N GLU A 145 14.20 6.48 -3.11
CA GLU A 145 13.48 7.22 -4.15
C GLU A 145 14.34 7.46 -5.39
N ALA A 146 15.67 7.61 -5.24
CA ALA A 146 16.62 7.76 -6.32
C ALA A 146 16.83 6.49 -7.16
N VAL A 147 16.55 5.30 -6.61
CA VAL A 147 16.62 4.03 -7.36
C VAL A 147 15.44 3.89 -8.33
N LEU A 148 14.32 4.55 -8.04
CA LEU A 148 13.06 4.37 -8.75
C LEU A 148 12.77 5.53 -9.70
N THR A 149 12.25 5.20 -10.88
CA THR A 149 11.74 6.19 -11.84
C THR A 149 10.48 6.88 -11.31
N ASP A 150 10.15 8.05 -11.85
CA ASP A 150 8.93 8.79 -11.48
C ASP A 150 7.66 7.97 -11.74
N ALA A 151 7.62 7.20 -12.83
CA ALA A 151 6.52 6.29 -13.14
C ALA A 151 6.37 5.19 -12.07
N GLN A 152 7.48 4.56 -11.65
CA GLN A 152 7.46 3.55 -10.58
C GLN A 152 7.02 4.16 -9.24
N LYS A 153 7.50 5.36 -8.91
CA LYS A 153 7.08 6.09 -7.69
C LYS A 153 5.58 6.39 -7.68
N GLU A 154 4.99 6.72 -8.84
CA GLU A 154 3.55 6.96 -8.94
C GLU A 154 2.72 5.68 -8.73
N VAL A 155 3.16 4.55 -9.29
CA VAL A 155 2.54 3.24 -9.06
C VAL A 155 2.59 2.90 -7.56
N ILE A 156 3.73 3.11 -6.90
CA ILE A 156 3.88 2.87 -5.46
C ILE A 156 2.98 3.79 -4.62
N ARG A 157 2.82 5.05 -5.04
CA ARG A 157 1.99 6.05 -4.36
C ARG A 157 0.49 5.71 -4.42
N THR A 158 0.04 5.19 -5.55
CA THR A 158 -1.37 4.86 -5.81
C THR A 158 -1.74 3.43 -5.43
N PHE A 159 -0.76 2.57 -5.15
CA PHE A 159 -0.97 1.19 -4.76
C PHE A 159 -1.79 1.03 -3.47
N LYS A 160 -2.82 0.20 -3.54
CA LYS A 160 -3.66 -0.19 -2.41
C LYS A 160 -3.26 -1.60 -1.93
N PRO A 161 -2.88 -1.78 -0.64
CA PRO A 161 -2.57 -3.09 -0.08
C PRO A 161 -3.72 -4.07 -0.32
N CYS A 162 -3.45 -5.19 -1.01
CA CYS A 162 -4.44 -6.21 -1.34
C CYS A 162 -3.82 -7.60 -1.23
N VAL A 163 -4.61 -8.57 -0.78
CA VAL A 163 -4.22 -9.99 -0.76
C VAL A 163 -4.42 -10.58 -2.15
N THR A 164 -5.60 -10.37 -2.71
CA THR A 164 -5.92 -10.76 -4.09
C THR A 164 -5.57 -9.61 -5.03
N PRO A 165 -4.73 -9.82 -6.04
CA PRO A 165 -4.46 -8.79 -7.03
C PRO A 165 -5.75 -8.44 -7.81
N PRO A 166 -5.91 -7.18 -8.27
CA PRO A 166 -6.98 -6.84 -9.20
C PRO A 166 -6.85 -7.69 -10.48
N ARG A 167 -7.98 -8.04 -11.09
CA ARG A 167 -8.05 -9.00 -12.23
C ARG A 167 -7.16 -8.63 -13.43
N ASP A 168 -6.77 -7.36 -13.56
CA ASP A 168 -6.01 -6.83 -14.69
C ASP A 168 -4.52 -6.57 -14.36
N LEU A 169 -3.79 -7.60 -13.91
CA LEU A 169 -2.31 -7.53 -13.90
C LEU A 169 -1.70 -7.78 -15.28
N ARG A 170 -2.45 -8.39 -16.21
CA ARG A 170 -2.01 -8.63 -17.60
C ARG A 170 -2.13 -7.39 -18.48
N ASP A 171 -2.92 -6.40 -18.05
CA ASP A 171 -3.12 -5.14 -18.76
C ASP A 171 -3.14 -3.99 -17.73
N PRO A 172 -1.98 -3.44 -17.37
CA PRO A 172 -1.90 -2.47 -16.29
C PRO A 172 -2.66 -1.22 -16.70
N ILE A 173 -3.82 -0.97 -16.06
CA ILE A 173 -4.49 0.32 -16.14
C ILE A 173 -3.48 1.38 -15.70
N ARG A 174 -2.91 2.09 -16.69
CA ARG A 174 -1.88 3.10 -16.46
C ARG A 174 -2.39 4.10 -15.43
N ALA A 175 -1.57 4.35 -14.40
CA ALA A 175 -1.81 5.45 -13.48
C ALA A 175 -2.05 6.73 -14.29
N GLY A 176 -3.24 7.30 -14.17
CA GLY A 176 -3.72 8.41 -15.01
C GLY A 176 -5.01 8.10 -15.79
N GLN A 177 -5.31 6.84 -16.08
CA GLN A 177 -6.50 6.45 -16.85
C GLN A 177 -7.75 6.16 -16.02
N ALA A 178 -7.65 6.08 -14.68
CA ALA A 178 -8.80 5.87 -13.80
C ALA A 178 -9.88 6.98 -13.86
N ASN A 179 -9.57 8.12 -14.50
CA ASN A 179 -10.51 9.22 -14.72
C ASN A 179 -11.08 9.27 -16.15
N ALA A 180 -10.68 8.37 -17.05
CA ALA A 180 -11.18 8.34 -18.41
C ALA A 180 -12.59 7.72 -18.45
N GLY A 181 -13.60 8.57 -18.25
CA GLY A 181 -14.97 8.31 -18.69
C GLY A 181 -15.78 7.32 -17.85
N GLY A 182 -16.01 7.62 -16.57
CA GLY A 182 -16.99 6.91 -15.74
C GLY A 182 -18.40 6.86 -16.38
N HIS A 183 -19.31 6.04 -15.83
CA HIS A 183 -20.69 5.88 -16.34
C HIS A 183 -21.40 7.23 -16.62
N SER A 184 -21.21 8.21 -15.74
CA SER A 184 -21.75 9.57 -15.89
C SER A 184 -21.23 10.32 -17.14
N ALA A 185 -19.95 10.20 -17.48
CA ALA A 185 -19.41 10.85 -18.69
C ALA A 185 -19.97 10.21 -19.96
N ARG A 186 -20.16 8.89 -19.97
CA ARG A 186 -20.81 8.17 -21.09
C ARG A 186 -22.28 8.57 -21.25
N LEU A 187 -22.98 8.83 -20.16
CA LEU A 187 -24.35 9.35 -20.18
C LEU A 187 -24.42 10.74 -20.82
N LEU A 188 -23.50 11.66 -20.48
CA LEU A 188 -23.46 13.00 -21.08
C LEU A 188 -23.20 12.95 -22.59
N VAL A 189 -22.31 12.06 -23.05
CA VAL A 189 -22.07 11.83 -24.49
C VAL A 189 -23.34 11.32 -25.19
N ARG A 190 -24.04 10.35 -24.59
CA ARG A 190 -25.30 9.82 -25.16
C ARG A 190 -26.39 10.89 -25.23
N LEU A 191 -26.48 11.74 -24.21
CA LEU A 191 -27.46 12.81 -24.12
C LEU A 191 -27.27 13.86 -25.22
N ARG A 192 -26.02 14.25 -25.54
CA ARG A 192 -25.71 15.16 -26.66
C ARG A 192 -26.05 14.59 -28.04
N ARG A 193 -26.01 13.26 -28.18
CA ARG A 193 -26.32 12.58 -29.45
C ARG A 193 -27.83 12.44 -29.72
N LEU A 194 -28.68 12.83 -28.79
CA LEU A 194 -30.13 12.76 -28.98
C LEU A 194 -30.59 13.85 -29.96
N PRO A 195 -31.52 13.55 -30.89
CA PRO A 195 -32.17 14.57 -31.70
C PRO A 195 -32.87 15.63 -30.84
N PRO A 196 -32.94 16.91 -31.27
CA PRO A 196 -33.50 18.00 -30.45
C PRO A 196 -34.91 17.74 -29.93
N HIS A 197 -35.81 17.22 -30.76
CA HIS A 197 -37.18 16.90 -30.37
C HIS A 197 -37.25 15.83 -29.26
N ILE A 198 -36.36 14.83 -29.31
CA ILE A 198 -36.28 13.77 -28.29
C ILE A 198 -35.68 14.33 -27.00
N PHE A 199 -34.63 15.14 -27.11
CA PHE A 199 -33.98 15.74 -25.95
C PHE A 199 -34.96 16.59 -25.14
N TRP A 200 -35.64 17.55 -25.78
CA TRP A 200 -36.57 18.45 -25.09
C TRP A 200 -37.77 17.71 -24.50
N HIS A 201 -38.32 16.71 -25.21
CA HIS A 201 -39.45 15.92 -24.72
C HIS A 201 -39.08 15.01 -23.54
N ARG A 202 -37.84 14.54 -23.47
CA ARG A 202 -37.38 13.61 -22.42
C ARG A 202 -36.62 14.29 -21.27
N LEU A 203 -36.24 15.56 -21.40
CA LEU A 203 -35.41 16.27 -20.43
C LEU A 203 -35.96 16.15 -19.00
N ASP A 204 -37.25 16.44 -18.81
CA ASP A 204 -37.87 16.38 -17.50
C ASP A 204 -37.96 14.95 -16.96
N LYS A 205 -38.25 13.96 -17.82
CA LYS A 205 -38.24 12.55 -17.44
C LYS A 205 -36.85 12.07 -17.01
N ILE A 206 -35.78 12.55 -17.66
CA ILE A 206 -34.39 12.20 -17.33
C ILE A 206 -34.00 12.80 -15.98
N VAL A 207 -34.33 14.08 -15.74
CA VAL A 207 -34.08 14.75 -14.47
C VAL A 207 -34.83 14.05 -13.33
N ASP A 208 -36.09 13.69 -13.55
CA ASP A 208 -36.95 13.07 -12.54
C ASP A 208 -36.47 11.67 -12.19
N HIS A 209 -36.13 10.87 -13.20
CA HIS A 209 -35.57 9.55 -12.98
C HIS A 209 -34.27 9.60 -12.16
N HIS A 210 -33.41 10.59 -12.41
CA HIS A 210 -32.16 10.78 -11.66
C HIS A 210 -32.41 11.18 -10.21
N ILE A 211 -33.34 12.11 -9.96
CA ILE A 211 -33.70 12.56 -8.60
C ILE A 211 -34.40 11.45 -7.83
N THR A 212 -35.36 10.75 -8.43
CA THR A 212 -36.06 9.63 -7.78
C THR A 212 -35.12 8.47 -7.49
N GLY A 213 -34.20 8.14 -8.41
CA GLY A 213 -33.17 7.13 -8.18
C GLY A 213 -32.26 7.50 -7.01
N TYR A 214 -31.86 8.76 -6.91
CA TYR A 214 -31.01 9.27 -5.84
C TYR A 214 -31.76 9.34 -4.49
N SER A 215 -33.00 9.82 -4.48
CA SER A 215 -33.80 10.00 -3.27
C SER A 215 -34.14 8.68 -2.56
N LYS A 216 -34.11 7.55 -3.28
CA LYS A 216 -34.25 6.21 -2.71
C LYS A 216 -33.08 5.83 -1.80
N ALA A 217 -31.88 6.33 -2.11
CA ALA A 217 -30.68 6.05 -1.34
C ALA A 217 -30.39 7.14 -0.29
N HIS A 218 -30.88 8.37 -0.50
CA HIS A 218 -30.62 9.53 0.36
C HIS A 218 -31.93 10.32 0.51
N PRO A 219 -32.57 10.30 1.70
CA PRO A 219 -33.78 11.08 1.93
C PRO A 219 -33.53 12.57 1.71
N MET A 220 -34.25 13.18 0.76
CA MET A 220 -34.20 14.62 0.47
C MET A 220 -35.56 15.23 0.78
N THR A 221 -35.58 16.47 1.26
CA THR A 221 -36.84 17.23 1.39
C THR A 221 -37.40 17.61 0.02
N GLU A 222 -38.69 17.96 -0.05
CA GLU A 222 -39.30 18.39 -1.32
C GLU A 222 -38.67 19.68 -1.87
N GLU A 223 -38.25 20.59 -0.98
CA GLU A 223 -37.52 21.80 -1.35
C GLU A 223 -36.15 21.48 -1.96
N GLU A 224 -35.41 20.54 -1.38
CA GLU A 224 -34.11 20.06 -1.89
C GLU A 224 -34.27 19.38 -3.26
N LYS A 225 -35.32 18.59 -3.45
CA LYS A 225 -35.64 17.96 -4.75
C LYS A 225 -35.96 19.01 -5.82
N ALA A 226 -36.71 20.05 -5.47
CA ALA A 226 -37.07 21.13 -6.41
C ALA A 226 -35.83 21.95 -6.83
N ALA A 227 -34.96 22.29 -5.89
CA ALA A 227 -33.70 22.99 -6.18
C ALA A 227 -32.77 22.14 -7.06
N GLU A 228 -32.66 20.85 -6.75
CA GLU A 228 -31.82 19.92 -7.52
C GLU A 228 -32.36 19.67 -8.94
N ARG A 229 -33.69 19.62 -9.11
CA ARG A 229 -34.36 19.55 -10.40
C ARG A 229 -34.01 20.73 -11.29
N LYS A 230 -34.06 21.94 -10.76
CA LYS A 230 -33.67 23.15 -11.48
C LYS A 230 -32.19 23.10 -11.87
N ARG A 231 -31.30 22.77 -10.93
CA ARG A 231 -29.85 22.64 -11.15
C ARG A 231 -29.51 21.64 -12.25
N LEU A 232 -30.08 20.43 -12.18
CA LEU A 232 -29.83 19.36 -13.15
C LEU A 232 -30.37 19.71 -14.52
N ARG A 233 -31.57 20.30 -14.60
CA ARG A 233 -32.16 20.74 -15.87
C ARG A 233 -31.26 21.76 -16.57
N GLU A 234 -30.83 22.80 -15.86
CA GLU A 234 -29.93 23.83 -16.38
C GLU A 234 -28.58 23.24 -16.83
N MET A 235 -28.02 22.34 -16.03
CA MET A 235 -26.78 21.64 -16.36
C MET A 235 -26.91 20.80 -17.64
N LEU A 236 -27.95 19.99 -17.77
CA LEU A 236 -28.16 19.14 -18.95
C LEU A 236 -28.42 19.97 -20.21
N VAL A 237 -29.14 21.09 -20.11
CA VAL A 237 -29.31 22.03 -21.22
C VAL A 237 -27.98 22.66 -21.63
N LYS A 238 -27.16 23.09 -20.65
CA LYS A 238 -25.82 23.62 -20.89
C LYS A 238 -24.93 22.58 -21.58
N VAL A 239 -24.96 21.33 -21.11
CA VAL A 239 -24.20 20.23 -21.72
C VAL A 239 -24.67 19.95 -23.14
N TYR A 240 -25.97 20.02 -23.42
CA TYR A 240 -26.50 19.78 -24.77
C TYR A 240 -26.11 20.88 -25.77
N ARG A 241 -26.04 22.15 -25.32
CA ARG A 241 -25.76 23.32 -26.17
C ARG A 241 -24.28 23.70 -26.29
N MET A 242 -23.41 23.13 -25.44
CA MET A 242 -21.98 23.43 -25.44
C MET A 242 -21.31 22.97 -26.76
N ASP A 243 -20.25 23.63 -27.20
CA ASP A 243 -19.47 23.16 -28.36
C ASP A 243 -18.78 21.81 -28.07
N ASP A 244 -18.46 21.04 -29.12
CA ASP A 244 -17.82 19.73 -28.97
C ASP A 244 -16.42 19.81 -28.36
N VAL A 245 -15.64 20.84 -28.70
CA VAL A 245 -14.27 21.04 -28.18
C VAL A 245 -14.34 21.38 -26.68
N ASP A 246 -15.20 22.31 -26.32
CA ASP A 246 -15.42 22.70 -24.91
C ASP A 246 -15.97 21.55 -24.09
N PHE A 247 -16.87 20.76 -24.66
CA PHE A 247 -17.43 19.59 -24.00
C PHE A 247 -16.35 18.55 -23.73
N GLU A 248 -15.51 18.20 -24.69
CA GLU A 248 -14.45 17.22 -24.49
C GLU A 248 -13.44 17.66 -23.41
N MET A 249 -13.11 18.95 -23.34
CA MET A 249 -12.26 19.50 -22.29
C MET A 249 -12.93 19.46 -20.91
N GLN A 250 -14.24 19.75 -20.82
CA GLN A 250 -14.96 19.86 -19.54
C GLN A 250 -15.67 18.58 -19.11
N LYS A 251 -15.75 17.56 -19.95
CA LYS A 251 -16.53 16.32 -19.76
C LYS A 251 -16.34 15.67 -18.39
N ASN A 252 -15.09 15.56 -17.95
CA ASN A 252 -14.76 14.95 -16.66
C ASN A 252 -15.16 15.81 -15.45
N LYS A 253 -15.17 17.14 -15.62
CA LYS A 253 -15.65 18.08 -14.60
C LYS A 253 -17.17 18.05 -14.52
N LEU A 254 -17.86 18.12 -15.67
CA LEU A 254 -19.32 18.03 -15.80
C LEU A 254 -19.86 16.70 -15.24
N ALA A 255 -19.17 15.58 -15.51
CA ALA A 255 -19.53 14.27 -14.96
C ALA A 255 -19.40 14.20 -13.43
N LYS A 256 -18.51 14.99 -12.81
CA LYS A 256 -18.41 15.11 -11.35
C LYS A 256 -19.51 15.99 -10.78
N GLU A 257 -19.89 17.04 -11.51
CA GLU A 257 -20.96 17.96 -11.12
C GLU A 257 -22.36 17.33 -11.20
N LEU A 258 -22.57 16.37 -12.11
CA LEU A 258 -23.82 15.60 -12.28
C LEU A 258 -24.21 14.76 -11.04
N LYS A 259 -23.25 14.47 -10.16
CA LYS A 259 -23.56 13.81 -8.88
C LYS A 259 -24.41 14.76 -8.04
N VAL A 260 -25.55 14.28 -7.56
CA VAL A 260 -26.39 15.04 -6.61
C VAL A 260 -25.56 15.29 -5.36
N ARG A 261 -25.43 16.56 -4.96
CA ARG A 261 -24.63 16.97 -3.81
C ARG A 261 -25.54 17.14 -2.60
N ASP A 262 -25.71 16.07 -1.84
CA ASP A 262 -26.34 16.15 -0.51
C ASP A 262 -25.32 16.62 0.56
N LYS A 263 -25.80 17.07 1.72
CA LYS A 263 -24.99 17.38 2.91
C LYS A 263 -24.03 16.25 3.26
N ALA A 264 -24.42 15.00 3.09
CA ALA A 264 -23.54 13.84 3.29
C ALA A 264 -22.33 13.82 2.34
N HIS A 265 -22.49 14.24 1.08
CA HIS A 265 -21.39 14.36 0.13
C HIS A 265 -20.48 15.54 0.46
N ILE A 266 -21.04 16.66 0.93
CA ILE A 266 -20.29 17.81 1.42
C ILE A 266 -19.44 17.42 2.63
N ILE A 267 -20.04 16.71 3.60
CA ILE A 267 -19.35 16.20 4.79
C ILE A 267 -18.26 15.20 4.38
N HIS A 268 -18.54 14.28 3.47
CA HIS A 268 -17.55 13.32 2.98
C HIS A 268 -16.36 14.01 2.29
N ASP A 269 -16.62 15.00 1.44
CA ASP A 269 -15.57 15.77 0.76
C ASP A 269 -14.76 16.61 1.75
N GLU A 270 -15.40 17.16 2.78
CA GLU A 270 -14.71 17.88 3.86
C GLU A 270 -13.87 16.95 4.73
N ILE A 271 -14.38 15.77 5.09
CA ILE A 271 -13.61 14.71 5.75
C ILE A 271 -12.41 14.31 4.90
N LYS A 272 -12.59 14.20 3.58
CA LYS A 272 -11.50 13.87 2.65
C LYS A 272 -10.47 15.00 2.57
N ARG A 273 -10.90 16.26 2.54
CA ARG A 273 -10.03 17.43 2.58
C ARG A 273 -9.24 17.49 3.89
N LEU A 274 -9.90 17.37 5.04
CA LEU A 274 -9.27 17.35 6.35
C LEU A 274 -8.26 16.19 6.45
N HIS A 275 -8.58 15.00 5.92
CA HIS A 275 -7.60 13.92 5.81
C HIS A 275 -6.39 14.28 4.96
N GLN A 276 -6.58 14.98 3.83
CA GLN A 276 -5.47 15.42 2.98
C GLN A 276 -4.61 16.47 3.69
N GLU A 277 -5.22 17.42 4.40
CA GLU A 277 -4.51 18.43 5.18
C GLU A 277 -3.74 17.81 6.36
N LEU A 278 -4.38 16.89 7.09
CA LEU A 278 -3.75 16.09 8.14
C LEU A 278 -2.56 15.29 7.58
N GLN A 279 -2.71 14.67 6.40
CA GLN A 279 -1.60 13.99 5.74
C GLN A 279 -0.48 14.93 5.31
N LYS A 280 -0.77 16.16 4.86
CA LYS A 280 0.26 17.17 4.55
C LYS A 280 1.02 17.58 5.80
N TRP A 281 0.31 17.84 6.90
CA TRP A 281 0.92 18.20 8.18
C TRP A 281 1.75 17.05 8.74
N GLN A 282 1.24 15.82 8.72
CA GLN A 282 1.96 14.63 9.18
C GLN A 282 3.18 14.32 8.28
N LYS A 283 3.11 14.55 6.96
CA LYS A 283 4.28 14.46 6.06
C LYS A 283 5.37 15.47 6.45
N LYS A 284 4.99 16.69 6.84
CA LYS A 284 5.91 17.73 7.31
C LYS A 284 6.50 17.40 8.68
N ALA A 285 5.70 16.85 9.60
CA ALA A 285 6.11 16.50 10.95
C ALA A 285 6.88 15.16 11.02
N MET A 286 6.67 14.23 10.08
CA MET A 286 7.26 12.88 10.07
C MET A 286 7.58 12.40 8.64
N PRO A 287 8.59 13.00 7.97
CA PRO A 287 8.88 12.75 6.55
C PRO A 287 9.25 11.29 6.23
N GLY A 288 9.89 10.57 7.17
CA GLY A 288 10.27 9.16 7.00
C GLY A 288 9.13 8.16 7.13
N ASN A 289 8.03 8.51 7.80
CA ASN A 289 6.93 7.57 8.08
C ASN A 289 5.83 7.60 7.00
N HIS A 290 5.90 8.54 6.04
CA HIS A 290 4.85 8.79 5.05
C HIS A 290 5.29 8.66 3.59
N SER A 291 6.57 8.37 3.33
CA SER A 291 6.97 7.93 1.98
C SER A 291 6.42 6.52 1.73
N SER A 292 5.58 6.39 0.72
CA SER A 292 5.06 5.09 0.26
C SER A 292 6.20 4.17 -0.15
N VAL A 293 7.30 4.71 -0.68
CA VAL A 293 8.51 3.97 -1.03
C VAL A 293 9.15 3.38 0.23
N VAL A 294 9.43 4.20 1.25
CA VAL A 294 10.00 3.70 2.52
C VAL A 294 9.09 2.69 3.20
N ARG A 295 7.77 2.89 3.15
CA ARG A 295 6.79 1.96 3.74
C ARG A 295 6.88 0.55 3.13
N TRP A 296 7.05 0.47 1.80
CA TRP A 296 7.03 -0.80 1.08
C TRP A 296 8.40 -1.43 0.90
N PHE A 297 9.43 -0.61 0.66
CA PHE A 297 10.76 -1.07 0.27
C PHE A 297 11.80 -0.98 1.39
N LEU A 298 11.51 -0.37 2.56
CA LEU A 298 12.41 -0.40 3.73
C LEU A 298 11.86 -1.34 4.81
N ASN A 299 11.95 -2.64 4.51
CA ASN A 299 11.55 -3.74 5.38
C ASN A 299 12.44 -4.96 5.12
N PRO A 300 13.59 -5.09 5.82
CA PRO A 300 14.58 -6.12 5.55
C PRO A 300 14.04 -7.55 5.59
N GLU A 301 13.09 -7.83 6.50
CA GLU A 301 12.51 -9.18 6.69
C GLU A 301 11.71 -9.67 5.47
N ILE A 302 11.12 -8.75 4.70
CA ILE A 302 10.30 -9.10 3.53
C ILE A 302 11.05 -8.81 2.23
N VAL A 303 11.70 -7.64 2.14
CA VAL A 303 12.26 -7.13 0.90
C VAL A 303 13.50 -7.93 0.48
N ILE A 304 14.44 -8.17 1.41
CA ILE A 304 15.69 -8.89 1.10
C ILE A 304 15.42 -10.29 0.53
N PRO A 305 14.67 -11.18 1.21
CA PRO A 305 14.48 -12.54 0.70
C PRO A 305 13.76 -12.55 -0.64
N VAL A 306 12.69 -11.76 -0.79
CA VAL A 306 11.91 -11.69 -2.03
C VAL A 306 12.75 -11.19 -3.21
N LEU A 307 13.54 -10.14 -3.03
CA LEU A 307 14.34 -9.59 -4.12
C LEU A 307 15.52 -10.50 -4.48
N LYS A 308 16.22 -11.09 -3.49
CA LYS A 308 17.30 -12.05 -3.76
C LYS A 308 16.79 -13.27 -4.53
N GLU A 309 15.63 -13.81 -4.14
CA GLU A 309 15.00 -14.91 -4.86
C GLU A 309 14.66 -14.53 -6.31
N ARG A 310 14.12 -13.33 -6.53
CA ARG A 310 13.78 -12.85 -7.88
C ARG A 310 15.01 -12.63 -8.75
N ILE A 311 16.09 -12.09 -8.20
CA ILE A 311 17.38 -11.94 -8.89
C ILE A 311 17.91 -13.32 -9.30
N ALA A 312 17.96 -14.28 -8.38
CA ALA A 312 18.45 -15.63 -8.67
C ALA A 312 17.63 -16.32 -9.78
N ARG A 313 16.29 -16.19 -9.76
CA ARG A 313 15.42 -16.71 -10.82
C ARG A 313 15.71 -16.05 -12.18
N MET A 314 16.00 -14.74 -12.20
CA MET A 314 16.36 -14.03 -13.44
C MET A 314 17.69 -14.52 -14.02
N GLU A 315 18.67 -14.80 -13.16
CA GLU A 315 19.97 -15.33 -13.58
C GLU A 315 19.85 -16.75 -14.14
N GLN A 316 19.07 -17.61 -13.49
CA GLN A 316 18.77 -18.97 -13.97
C GLN A 316 18.05 -18.96 -15.33
N ASN A 317 17.07 -18.07 -15.50
CA ASN A 317 16.36 -17.91 -16.78
C ASN A 317 17.26 -17.37 -17.89
N ARG A 318 18.24 -16.53 -17.54
CA ARG A 318 19.23 -16.04 -18.50
C ARG A 318 20.20 -17.14 -18.93
N ALA A 319 20.77 -17.89 -17.98
CA ALA A 319 21.68 -18.99 -18.26
C ALA A 319 21.02 -20.08 -19.13
N SER A 320 19.79 -20.47 -18.80
CA SER A 320 19.04 -21.46 -19.60
C SER A 320 18.65 -20.98 -21.01
N ASN A 321 18.48 -19.66 -21.21
CA ASN A 321 18.25 -19.10 -22.55
C ASN A 321 19.55 -19.01 -23.36
N GLU A 322 20.68 -18.70 -22.73
CA GLU A 322 22.01 -18.69 -23.37
C GLU A 322 22.42 -20.11 -23.79
N GLU A 323 22.16 -21.13 -22.97
CA GLU A 323 22.37 -22.55 -23.32
C GLU A 323 21.51 -23.02 -24.50
N LYS A 324 20.24 -22.60 -24.58
CA LYS A 324 19.34 -22.92 -25.71
C LYS A 324 19.76 -22.22 -27.01
N GLN A 325 20.31 -21.02 -26.93
CA GLN A 325 20.87 -20.32 -28.09
C GLN A 325 22.19 -20.94 -28.55
N ALA A 326 23.02 -21.43 -27.62
CA ALA A 326 24.26 -22.14 -27.95
C ALA A 326 24.00 -23.51 -28.59
N SER A 327 22.98 -24.27 -28.13
CA SER A 327 22.64 -25.58 -28.71
C SER A 327 21.97 -25.46 -30.09
N SER A 328 21.09 -24.47 -30.30
CA SER A 328 20.46 -24.21 -31.61
C SER A 328 21.40 -23.61 -32.67
N GLY A 329 22.55 -23.06 -32.25
CA GLY A 329 23.61 -22.61 -33.14
C GLY A 329 24.53 -23.72 -33.66
N CYS A 330 24.53 -24.90 -33.02
CA CYS A 330 25.36 -26.04 -33.43
C CYS A 330 24.68 -26.94 -34.49
N GLU A 331 23.36 -26.84 -34.67
CA GLU A 331 22.59 -27.57 -35.70
C GLU A 331 22.53 -26.86 -37.07
N ARG A 332 23.25 -25.74 -37.24
CA ARG A 332 23.40 -25.03 -38.54
C ARG A 332 24.85 -24.94 -39.00
N ARG A 333 25.56 -26.05 -39.03
CA ARG A 333 26.82 -26.18 -39.78
C ARG A 333 26.85 -27.45 -40.60
#